data_AF-A0A081PE89-F1
#
_entry.id   AF-A0A081PE89-F1
#
_cell.length_a   1.000
_cell.length_b   1.000
_cell.length_c   1.000
_cell.angle_alpha   90.00
_cell.angle_beta   90.00
_cell.angle_gamma   90.00
#
_symmetry.space_group_name_H-M   'P 1'
#
loop_
_entity.id
_entity.type
_entity.pdbx_description
1 polymer ?
#
loop_
_entity_poly.entity_id
_entity_poly.type
_entity_poly.pdbx_seq_one_letter_code
_entity_poly.pdbx_strand_id
1 'polypeptide(L)'
;MKKVSDQDMAEMVNNCKKATFLIEKRQTGNITLKETLELEFHLKGCEMCNIFMKQSLIINQFVKKLFNPRGIELKLDDQFKEQLQKQVDTKLDQSLNED
;
A
#
# COMPACT_ATOMS: atom_id res chain seq x y z
N MET A 1 4.79 40.13 -8.35
CA MET A 1 4.68 38.89 -7.54
C MET A 1 4.00 39.25 -6.24
N LYS A 2 2.89 38.59 -5.87
CA LYS A 2 2.18 38.86 -4.62
C LYS A 2 3.00 38.28 -3.47
N LYS A 3 3.26 39.06 -2.43
CA LYS A 3 4.00 38.59 -1.24
C LYS A 3 3.08 37.60 -0.51
N VAL A 4 3.53 36.35 -0.34
CA VAL A 4 2.81 35.32 0.41
C VAL A 4 2.76 35.76 1.87
N SER A 5 1.57 35.75 2.48
CA SER A 5 1.39 36.12 3.88
C SER A 5 1.71 34.94 4.81
N ASP A 6 1.97 35.23 6.08
CA ASP A 6 2.18 34.19 7.09
C ASP A 6 0.96 33.26 7.25
N GLN A 7 -0.24 33.80 7.01
CA GLN A 7 -1.49 33.04 7.03
C GLN A 7 -1.56 32.05 5.86
N ASP A 8 -1.17 32.46 4.65
CA ASP A 8 -1.15 31.59 3.47
C ASP A 8 -0.17 30.40 3.68
N MET A 9 0.98 30.67 4.31
CA MET A 9 1.95 29.63 4.67
C MET A 9 1.39 28.65 5.71
N ALA A 10 0.69 29.15 6.74
CA ALA A 10 0.08 28.32 7.77
C ALA A 10 -0.99 27.39 7.18
N GLU A 11 -1.83 27.89 6.27
CA GLU A 11 -2.84 27.09 5.56
C GLU A 11 -2.19 26.01 4.69
N MET A 12 -1.13 26.35 3.95
CA MET A 12 -0.37 25.37 3.15
C MET A 12 0.20 24.25 4.02
N VAL A 13 0.81 24.59 5.16
CA VAL A 13 1.36 23.62 6.11
C VAL A 13 0.26 22.72 6.70
N ASN A 14 -0.90 23.28 7.05
CA ASN A 14 -2.02 22.49 7.58
C ASN A 14 -2.58 21.50 6.55
N ASN A 15 -2.66 21.90 5.28
CA ASN A 15 -3.03 21.00 4.20
C ASN A 15 -2.00 19.87 4.00
N CYS A 16 -0.70 20.19 4.10
CA CYS A 16 0.36 19.18 4.05
C CYS A 16 0.27 18.20 5.24
N LYS A 17 0.01 18.69 6.46
CA LYS A 17 -0.18 17.84 7.65
C LYS A 17 -1.31 16.83 7.46
N LYS A 18 -2.44 17.29 6.92
CA LYS A 18 -3.57 16.40 6.59
C LYS A 18 -3.18 15.38 5.52
N ALA A 19 -2.48 15.80 4.47
CA ALA A 19 -2.01 14.90 3.42
C ALA A 19 -1.06 13.83 3.96
N THR A 20 -0.07 14.19 4.78
CA THR A 20 0.85 13.23 5.42
C THR A 20 0.11 12.23 6.30
N PHE A 21 -0.92 12.66 7.03
CA PHE A 21 -1.78 11.76 7.80
C PHE A 21 -2.54 10.77 6.90
N LEU A 22 -3.15 11.25 5.80
CA LEU A 22 -3.88 10.39 4.86
C LEU A 22 -2.95 9.41 4.14
N ILE A 23 -1.70 9.80 3.86
CA ILE A 23 -0.67 8.92 3.29
C ILE A 23 -0.41 7.73 4.22
N GLU A 24 -0.18 7.95 5.51
CA GLU A 24 0.02 6.86 6.47
C GLU A 24 -1.24 6.01 6.63
N LYS A 25 -2.41 6.65 6.75
CA LYS A 25 -3.72 5.97 6.87
C LYS A 25 -4.00 5.04 5.68
N ARG A 26 -3.62 5.45 4.46
CA ARG A 26 -3.71 4.61 3.25
C ARG A 26 -2.81 3.38 3.36
N GLN A 27 -1.57 3.55 3.84
CA GLN A 27 -0.59 2.47 3.91
C GLN A 27 -0.91 1.41 4.98
N THR A 28 -1.68 1.77 6.00
CA THR A 28 -2.22 0.81 7.00
C THR A 28 -3.56 0.19 6.61
N GLY A 29 -4.13 0.53 5.45
CA GLY A 29 -5.38 -0.04 4.94
C GLY A 29 -6.68 0.59 5.47
N ASN A 30 -6.62 1.73 6.16
CA ASN A 30 -7.78 2.31 6.86
C ASN A 30 -8.42 3.52 6.13
N ILE A 31 -8.05 3.79 4.87
CA ILE A 31 -8.49 5.00 4.15
C ILE A 31 -9.84 4.82 3.46
N THR A 32 -10.69 5.85 3.52
CA THR A 32 -11.97 5.86 2.79
C THR A 32 -11.81 6.31 1.33
N LEU A 33 -12.82 6.07 0.49
CA LEU A 33 -12.83 6.53 -0.91
C LEU A 33 -12.74 8.06 -1.01
N LYS A 34 -13.47 8.78 -0.15
CA LYS A 34 -13.45 10.25 -0.10
C LYS A 34 -12.05 10.78 0.21
N GLU A 35 -11.41 10.23 1.24
CA GLU A 35 -10.06 10.61 1.63
C GLU A 35 -9.03 10.24 0.57
N THR A 36 -9.25 9.14 -0.14
CA THR A 36 -8.40 8.73 -1.27
C THR A 36 -8.42 9.78 -2.37
N LEU A 37 -9.61 10.22 -2.80
CA LEU A 37 -9.77 11.27 -3.81
C LEU A 37 -9.16 12.60 -3.36
N GLU A 38 -9.39 12.99 -2.11
CA GLU A 38 -8.79 14.19 -1.53
C GLU A 38 -7.26 14.14 -1.56
N LEU A 39 -6.68 13.01 -1.16
CA LEU A 39 -5.24 12.81 -1.17
C LEU A 39 -4.66 12.82 -2.59
N GLU A 40 -5.33 12.17 -3.56
CA GLU A 40 -4.90 12.19 -4.97
C GLU A 40 -4.86 13.62 -5.54
N PHE A 41 -5.85 14.45 -5.19
CA PHE A 41 -5.85 15.84 -5.61
C PHE A 41 -4.66 16.60 -5.03
N HIS A 42 -4.36 16.42 -3.74
CA HIS A 42 -3.21 17.07 -3.10
C HIS A 42 -1.88 16.63 -3.71
N LEU A 43 -1.70 15.32 -3.96
CA LEU A 43 -0.47 14.77 -4.55
C LEU A 43 -0.23 15.27 -5.97
N LYS A 44 -1.24 15.71 -6.73
CA LYS A 44 -1.00 16.35 -8.03
C LYS A 44 -0.32 17.72 -7.93
N GLY A 45 -0.45 18.40 -6.79
CA GLY A 45 0.01 19.79 -6.62
C GLY A 45 1.15 19.99 -5.62
N CYS A 46 1.49 18.98 -4.80
CA CYS A 46 2.51 19.11 -3.76
C CYS A 46 3.63 18.07 -3.93
N GLU A 47 4.79 18.51 -4.44
CA GLU A 47 5.96 17.65 -4.63
C GLU A 47 6.50 17.11 -3.30
N MET A 48 6.51 17.92 -2.24
CA MET A 48 6.99 17.51 -0.92
C MET A 48 6.17 16.33 -0.36
N CYS A 49 4.85 16.35 -0.53
CA CYS A 49 4.00 15.24 -0.11
C CYS A 49 4.18 14.00 -1.00
N ASN A 50 4.53 14.14 -2.28
CA ASN A 50 4.92 13.00 -3.11
C ASN A 50 6.22 12.35 -2.64
N ILE A 51 7.22 13.17 -2.30
CA ILE A 51 8.49 12.70 -1.77
C ILE A 51 8.25 11.99 -0.44
N PHE A 52 7.49 12.60 0.47
CA PHE A 52 7.09 12.01 1.74
C PHE A 52 6.39 10.66 1.54
N MET A 53 5.43 10.56 0.60
CA MET A 53 4.74 9.30 0.30
C MET A 53 5.70 8.18 -0.08
N LYS A 54 6.64 8.47 -1.00
CA LYS A 54 7.64 7.49 -1.45
C LYS A 54 8.55 7.05 -0.30
N GLN A 55 9.03 8.00 0.51
CA GLN A 55 9.88 7.72 1.66
C GLN A 55 9.15 6.89 2.73
N SER A 56 7.93 7.29 3.07
CA SER A 56 7.08 6.60 4.04
C SER A 56 6.81 5.15 3.62
N LEU A 57 6.50 4.91 2.34
CA LEU A 57 6.29 3.55 1.81
C LEU A 57 7.51 2.65 2.02
N ILE A 58 8.71 3.17 1.74
CA ILE A 58 9.96 2.45 1.91
C ILE A 58 10.20 2.14 3.40
N ILE A 59 10.01 3.13 4.28
CA ILE A 59 10.15 2.96 5.73
C ILE A 59 9.18 1.89 6.23
N ASN A 60 7.91 1.96 5.85
CA ASN A 60 6.88 1.00 6.26
C ASN A 60 7.19 -0.41 5.75
N GLN A 61 7.77 -0.57 4.56
CA GLN A 61 8.25 -1.87 4.08
C GLN A 61 9.43 -2.40 4.91
N PHE A 62 10.40 -1.56 5.26
CA PHE A 62 11.52 -1.96 6.12
C PHE A 62 11.06 -2.35 7.51
N VAL A 63 10.19 -1.54 8.13
CA VAL A 63 9.57 -1.83 9.43
C VAL A 63 8.84 -3.16 9.38
N LYS A 64 8.00 -3.40 8.35
CA LYS A 64 7.36 -4.70 8.16
C LYS A 64 8.37 -5.84 8.08
N LYS A 65 9.51 -5.69 7.40
CA LYS A 65 10.56 -6.72 7.33
C LYS A 65 11.29 -6.94 8.66
N LEU A 66 11.45 -5.90 9.49
CA LEU A 66 12.08 -6.01 10.80
C LEU A 66 11.17 -6.71 11.81
N PHE A 67 9.88 -6.39 11.80
CA PHE A 67 8.88 -6.92 12.74
C PHE A 67 8.13 -8.15 12.23
N ASN A 68 8.26 -8.51 10.95
CA ASN A 68 7.84 -9.82 10.47
C ASN A 68 8.95 -10.81 10.86
N PRO A 69 8.76 -11.62 11.92
CA PRO A 69 9.80 -12.52 12.38
C PRO A 69 10.21 -13.41 11.21
N ARG A 70 11.52 -13.63 11.04
CA ARG A 70 12.11 -14.61 10.11
C ARG A 70 11.71 -16.07 10.45
N GLY A 71 10.46 -16.36 10.81
CA GLY A 71 10.11 -17.61 11.48
C GLY A 71 8.64 -18.02 11.48
N ILE A 72 7.77 -17.39 10.69
CA ILE A 72 6.60 -18.10 10.18
C ILE A 72 6.88 -18.27 8.70
N GLU A 73 7.48 -19.40 8.33
CA GLU A 73 7.26 -19.88 6.98
C GLU A 73 5.74 -19.94 6.82
N LEU A 74 5.16 -18.99 6.09
CA LEU A 74 3.79 -19.04 5.60
C LEU A 74 3.73 -20.21 4.62
N LYS A 75 3.77 -21.41 5.17
CA LYS A 75 3.53 -22.66 4.48
C LYS A 75 2.03 -22.82 4.43
N LEU A 76 1.52 -23.09 3.24
CA LEU A 76 0.21 -23.71 3.11
C LEU A 76 0.21 -24.99 3.95
N ASP A 77 -0.92 -25.29 4.58
CA ASP A 77 -1.03 -26.55 5.30
C ASP A 77 -0.84 -27.71 4.32
N ASP A 78 -0.27 -28.81 4.81
CA ASP A 78 0.13 -29.91 3.94
C ASP A 78 -1.08 -30.61 3.32
N GLN A 79 -2.23 -30.64 4.00
CA GLN A 79 -3.47 -31.18 3.46
C GLN A 79 -3.99 -30.32 2.29
N PHE A 80 -3.91 -28.99 2.40
CA PHE A 80 -4.30 -28.10 1.31
C PHE A 80 -3.35 -28.21 0.11
N LYS A 81 -2.04 -28.39 0.34
CA LYS A 81 -1.09 -28.68 -0.75
C LYS A 81 -1.44 -29.98 -1.48
N GLU A 82 -1.74 -31.04 -0.74
CA GLU A 82 -2.16 -32.32 -1.33
C GLU A 82 -3.46 -32.18 -2.13
N GLN A 83 -4.44 -31.43 -1.63
CA GLN A 83 -5.69 -31.17 -2.34
C GLN A 83 -5.46 -30.37 -3.62
N LEU A 84 -4.57 -29.38 -3.58
CA LEU A 84 -4.17 -28.61 -4.77
C LEU A 84 -3.47 -29.48 -5.79
N GLN A 85 -2.53 -30.32 -5.36
CA GLN A 85 -1.79 -31.21 -6.25
C GLN A 85 -2.74 -32.18 -6.97
N LYS A 86 -3.69 -32.78 -6.24
CA LYS A 86 -4.71 -33.66 -6.84
C LYS A 86 -5.53 -32.95 -7.92
N GLN A 87 -5.89 -31.68 -7.71
CA GLN A 87 -6.64 -30.90 -8.70
C GLN A 87 -5.80 -30.60 -9.94
N VAL A 88 -4.50 -30.33 -9.78
CA VAL A 88 -3.57 -30.13 -10.90
C VAL A 88 -3.44 -31.41 -11.71
N ASP A 89 -3.19 -32.55 -11.04
CA ASP A 89 -3.01 -33.85 -11.70
C ASP A 89 -4.29 -34.25 -12.47
N THR A 90 -5.46 -34.07 -11.85
CA THR A 90 -6.76 -34.36 -12.49
C THR A 90 -6.95 -33.55 -13.78
N LYS A 91 -6.61 -32.25 -13.75
CA LYS A 91 -6.76 -31.39 -14.93
C LYS A 91 -5.74 -31.70 -16.02
N LEU A 92 -4.53 -32.08 -15.62
CA LEU A 92 -3.49 -32.48 -16.56
C LEU A 92 -3.88 -33.78 -17.27
N ASP A 93 -4.37 -34.77 -16.54
CA ASP A 93 -4.86 -36.03 -17.10
C ASP A 93 -6.05 -35.80 -18.03
N GLN A 94 -6.99 -34.92 -17.67
CA GLN A 94 -8.09 -34.55 -18.57
C GLN A 94 -7.61 -33.93 -19.87
N SER A 95 -6.58 -33.06 -19.80
CA SER A 95 -6.03 -32.40 -20.99
C SER A 95 -5.22 -33.35 -21.89
N LEU A 96 -4.68 -34.44 -21.33
CA LEU A 96 -3.90 -35.45 -22.07
C LEU A 96 -4.77 -36.56 -22.69
N ASN A 97 -6.02 -36.70 -22.24
CA ASN A 97 -6.97 -37.71 -22.75
C ASN A 97 -7.98 -37.13 -23.76
N GLU A 98 -7.89 -35.83 -24.08
CA GLU A 98 -8.72 -35.14 -25.08
C GLU A 98 -8.00 -34.92 -26.43
N ASP A 99 -6.75 -35.40 -26.59
CA ASP A 99 -6.00 -35.54 -27.85
C ASP A 99 -6.03 -37.00 -28.36
#